data_AF-A0AAP2YX92-F1
#
_entry.id   AF-A0AAP2YX92-F1
#
_cell.length_a   1.000
_cell.length_b   1.000
_cell.length_c   1.000
_cell.angle_alpha   90.00
_cell.angle_beta   90.00
_cell.angle_gamma   90.00
#
_symmetry.space_group_name_H-M   'P 1'
#
loop_
_entity.id
_entity.type
_entity.pdbx_description
1 polymer ?
#
loop_
_entity_poly.entity_id
_entity_poly.type
_entity_poly.pdbx_seq_one_letter_code
_entity_poly.pdbx_strand_id
1 'polypeptide(L)'
;MKRRSLLAAIGSATAASSLAGCLADDSEWTPDAGGGDGDDDGSTETENGPTNGSGSDGNGDESDDNSADRTDEQCDRTVVWYNELPADVAAEVDAALEDGAYETDGELYYAQAIDVEAVSLEVDDTYYAAEIEEEGETTVFRLEETIPTKSAPEELAFRNATDDELTVSVTVTPADGDEVLLEEESVELDPDVTAYEGPRFPVTDEYGTYDVALETADGRSESLTWTIEYVSFDGVVALEDDDAFVAPEAVMEVAPCPWS
;
A
#
# COMPACT_ATOMS: atom_id res chain seq x y z
N MET A 1 -18.55 -29.15 47.33
CA MET A 1 -17.48 -30.07 46.87
C MET A 1 -16.62 -29.30 45.88
N LYS A 2 -15.33 -29.10 46.21
CA LYS A 2 -14.36 -28.40 45.36
C LYS A 2 -13.98 -29.29 44.18
N ARG A 3 -14.13 -28.80 42.96
CA ARG A 3 -13.45 -29.37 41.78
C ARG A 3 -12.38 -28.38 41.35
N ARG A 4 -11.13 -28.82 41.51
CA ARG A 4 -9.90 -28.26 40.95
C ARG A 4 -9.50 -29.16 39.78
N SER A 5 -8.77 -28.59 38.81
CA SER A 5 -7.89 -29.19 37.78
C SER A 5 -8.29 -28.72 36.38
N LEU A 6 -7.40 -28.43 35.42
CA LEU A 6 -5.93 -28.48 35.34
C LEU A 6 -5.53 -27.61 34.12
N LEU A 7 -4.58 -26.67 34.29
CA LEU A 7 -3.93 -25.96 33.18
C LEU A 7 -2.86 -26.88 32.58
N ALA A 8 -2.92 -27.11 31.27
CA ALA A 8 -1.85 -27.74 30.51
C ALA A 8 -1.09 -26.64 29.76
N ALA A 9 0.15 -26.41 30.18
CA ALA A 9 1.12 -25.63 29.42
C ALA A 9 1.83 -26.59 28.46
N ILE A 10 1.82 -26.28 27.16
CA ILE A 10 2.68 -26.92 26.17
C ILE A 10 3.57 -25.83 25.60
N GLY A 11 4.82 -25.83 26.03
CA GLY A 11 5.89 -25.15 25.31
C GLY A 11 6.39 -26.05 24.19
N SER A 12 6.61 -25.47 23.02
CA SER A 12 7.30 -26.12 21.92
C SER A 12 8.57 -25.34 21.61
N ALA A 13 9.66 -26.10 21.59
CA ALA A 13 11.03 -25.64 21.55
C ALA A 13 11.44 -25.20 20.14
N THR A 14 12.38 -24.27 20.15
CA THR A 14 13.25 -23.87 19.05
C THR A 14 13.95 -25.07 18.40
N ALA A 15 13.82 -25.19 17.07
CA ALA A 15 14.65 -26.06 16.24
C ALA A 15 15.44 -25.20 15.25
N ALA A 16 16.67 -24.88 15.62
CA ALA A 16 17.69 -24.41 14.71
C ALA A 16 18.04 -25.54 13.72
N SER A 17 17.94 -25.26 12.42
CA SER A 17 18.51 -26.11 11.37
C SER A 17 19.48 -25.27 10.54
N SER A 18 20.76 -25.55 10.70
CA SER A 18 21.85 -24.99 9.91
C SER A 18 22.35 -26.03 8.88
N LEU A 19 22.60 -25.54 7.67
CA LEU A 19 23.66 -25.93 6.71
C LEU A 19 23.54 -27.24 5.91
N ALA A 20 23.24 -27.07 4.61
CA ALA A 20 23.96 -27.58 3.43
C ALA A 20 23.26 -26.97 2.19
N GLY A 21 23.87 -26.36 1.16
CA GLY A 21 25.20 -26.52 0.57
C GLY A 21 25.06 -27.10 -0.84
N CYS A 22 24.79 -26.27 -1.87
CA CYS A 22 24.98 -26.53 -3.32
C CYS A 22 25.22 -25.17 -4.00
N LEU A 23 26.47 -24.75 -4.27
CA LEU A 23 27.24 -24.93 -5.51
C LEU A 23 26.58 -24.34 -6.77
N ALA A 24 27.01 -23.10 -7.06
CA ALA A 24 27.36 -22.47 -8.35
C ALA A 24 26.54 -22.76 -9.62
N ASP A 25 26.05 -21.68 -10.25
CA ASP A 25 26.29 -21.48 -11.68
C ASP A 25 26.57 -19.98 -11.94
N ASP A 26 27.63 -19.75 -12.70
CA ASP A 26 28.30 -18.49 -12.96
C ASP A 26 27.94 -18.12 -14.41
N SER A 27 27.18 -17.04 -14.61
CA SER A 27 26.90 -16.53 -15.95
C SER A 27 27.16 -15.03 -16.02
N GLU A 28 28.44 -14.70 -16.19
CA GLU A 28 28.92 -13.43 -16.71
C GLU A 28 28.21 -13.09 -18.04
N TRP A 29 27.36 -12.07 -18.02
CA TRP A 29 26.86 -11.43 -19.24
C TRP A 29 27.69 -10.18 -19.49
N THR A 30 28.61 -10.27 -20.45
CA THR A 30 29.32 -9.12 -21.04
C THR A 30 28.68 -8.77 -22.39
N PRO A 31 28.18 -7.55 -22.60
CA PRO A 31 27.90 -7.07 -23.94
C PRO A 31 29.20 -6.61 -24.61
N ASP A 32 29.48 -7.31 -25.70
CA ASP A 32 30.61 -7.17 -26.62
C ASP A 32 30.70 -5.76 -27.23
N ALA A 33 31.94 -5.29 -27.30
CA ALA A 33 32.35 -4.09 -27.99
C ALA A 33 32.42 -4.35 -29.51
N GLY A 34 31.43 -3.84 -30.24
CA GLY A 34 31.48 -3.71 -31.70
C GLY A 34 31.79 -2.27 -32.11
N GLY A 35 33.07 -2.00 -32.40
CA GLY A 35 33.55 -0.74 -32.97
C GLY A 35 33.07 -0.49 -34.40
N GLY A 36 33.02 0.78 -34.77
CA GLY A 36 32.74 1.25 -36.11
C GLY A 36 33.18 2.71 -36.26
N ASP A 37 34.38 2.87 -36.80
CA ASP A 37 35.13 4.10 -37.06
C ASP A 37 34.40 5.17 -37.89
N GLY A 38 34.81 6.43 -37.72
CA GLY A 38 34.43 7.52 -38.60
C GLY A 38 34.85 8.91 -38.10
N ASP A 39 36.15 9.21 -38.27
CA ASP A 39 36.77 10.55 -38.28
C ASP A 39 35.91 11.57 -39.09
N ASP A 40 36.00 12.90 -38.98
CA ASP A 40 37.19 13.75 -38.96
C ASP A 40 36.70 15.22 -39.00
N ASP A 41 37.45 16.10 -38.34
CA ASP A 41 37.78 17.48 -38.72
C ASP A 41 36.73 18.58 -38.99
N GLY A 42 36.95 19.71 -38.30
CA GLY A 42 36.71 21.01 -38.94
C GLY A 42 36.44 22.18 -38.02
N SER A 43 37.46 22.67 -37.30
CA SER A 43 37.48 24.02 -36.73
C SER A 43 37.22 25.09 -37.79
N THR A 44 36.57 26.21 -37.40
CA THR A 44 37.14 27.56 -37.53
C THR A 44 36.21 28.61 -36.92
N GLU A 45 36.77 29.34 -35.96
CA GLU A 45 36.39 30.71 -35.63
C GLU A 45 36.53 31.60 -36.88
N THR A 46 35.62 32.55 -37.12
CA THR A 46 35.98 33.96 -37.40
C THR A 46 34.77 34.90 -37.52
N GLU A 47 34.92 36.02 -36.82
CA GLU A 47 34.69 37.40 -37.30
C GLU A 47 33.33 38.13 -37.14
N ASN A 48 33.43 39.12 -36.26
CA ASN A 48 32.64 40.33 -36.08
C ASN A 48 32.18 41.05 -37.37
N GLY A 49 30.97 41.62 -37.33
CA GLY A 49 30.60 42.77 -38.16
C GLY A 49 29.17 43.29 -37.88
N PRO A 50 28.95 44.60 -37.70
CA PRO A 50 27.85 45.13 -36.88
C PRO A 50 26.61 45.55 -37.68
N THR A 51 25.43 45.48 -37.05
CA THR A 51 24.27 46.30 -37.47
C THR A 51 23.68 47.02 -36.27
N ASN A 52 24.08 48.28 -36.16
CA ASN A 52 23.46 49.30 -35.33
C ASN A 52 22.16 49.75 -36.02
N GLY A 53 21.02 49.70 -35.33
CA GLY A 53 19.73 49.90 -35.99
C GLY A 53 18.53 50.09 -35.07
N SER A 54 18.62 51.07 -34.17
CA SER A 54 17.52 52.00 -33.87
C SER A 54 16.25 51.46 -33.18
N GLY A 55 16.26 51.56 -31.84
CA GLY A 55 15.20 52.19 -31.03
C GLY A 55 13.79 51.60 -31.07
N SER A 56 13.39 50.99 -29.95
CA SER A 56 12.08 51.28 -29.37
C SER A 56 12.15 51.10 -27.86
N ASP A 57 11.97 52.20 -27.14
CA ASP A 57 11.68 52.23 -25.72
C ASP A 57 10.42 51.40 -25.46
N GLY A 58 10.58 50.33 -24.68
CA GLY A 58 9.52 49.44 -24.26
C GLY A 58 9.80 48.98 -22.84
N ASN A 59 9.36 49.78 -21.87
CA ASN A 59 9.06 49.34 -20.51
C ASN A 59 8.32 48.00 -20.53
N GLY A 60 8.72 47.05 -19.69
CA GLY A 60 7.82 46.01 -19.21
C GLY A 60 8.48 44.64 -19.06
N ASP A 61 8.39 44.12 -17.83
CA ASP A 61 8.68 42.77 -17.38
C ASP A 61 10.13 42.31 -17.41
N GLU A 62 10.82 42.68 -16.33
CA GLU A 62 11.65 41.71 -15.61
C GLU A 62 10.73 40.55 -15.21
N SER A 63 10.72 39.49 -16.03
CA SER A 63 10.20 38.19 -15.64
C SER A 63 11.14 37.58 -14.60
N ASP A 64 11.08 38.12 -13.39
CA ASP A 64 11.55 37.46 -12.16
C ASP A 64 10.33 36.80 -11.50
N ASP A 65 9.78 35.80 -12.20
CA ASP A 65 8.79 34.88 -11.65
C ASP A 65 9.48 33.53 -11.46
N ASN A 66 10.31 33.49 -10.40
CA ASN A 66 10.98 32.28 -9.93
C ASN A 66 10.49 31.91 -8.52
N SER A 67 9.26 32.34 -8.20
CA SER A 67 8.41 31.64 -7.26
C SER A 67 7.57 30.70 -8.11
N ALA A 68 8.15 29.56 -8.46
CA ALA A 68 7.37 28.51 -9.11
C ALA A 68 6.26 28.12 -8.12
N ASP A 69 5.08 28.68 -8.35
CA ASP A 69 3.79 28.33 -7.78
C ASP A 69 3.50 26.88 -8.23
N ARG A 70 4.26 25.93 -7.66
CA ARG A 70 4.14 24.50 -7.92
C ARG A 70 3.06 23.98 -7.02
N THR A 71 1.82 24.30 -7.37
CA THR A 71 0.69 23.51 -6.88
C THR A 71 0.74 22.20 -7.64
N ASP A 72 1.48 21.22 -7.13
CA ASP A 72 1.34 19.85 -7.62
C ASP A 72 -0.15 19.46 -7.50
N GLU A 73 -0.68 18.79 -8.51
CA GLU A 73 -2.05 18.28 -8.44
C GLU A 73 -2.12 17.27 -7.28
N GLN A 74 -3.07 17.47 -6.35
CA GLN A 74 -3.21 16.62 -5.18
C GLN A 74 -3.61 15.20 -5.59
N CYS A 75 -3.07 14.21 -4.89
CA CYS A 75 -3.45 12.81 -5.11
C CYS A 75 -4.69 12.44 -4.29
N ASP A 76 -5.79 12.08 -4.97
CA ASP A 76 -7.06 11.67 -4.35
C ASP A 76 -7.08 10.21 -3.82
N ARG A 77 -5.91 9.55 -3.73
CA ARG A 77 -5.80 8.17 -3.27
C ARG A 77 -5.80 8.10 -1.74
N THR A 78 -6.50 7.13 -1.15
CA THR A 78 -6.46 6.90 0.31
C THR A 78 -5.07 6.48 0.82
N VAL A 79 -4.30 5.78 -0.01
CA VAL A 79 -2.92 5.40 0.30
C VAL A 79 -2.02 5.76 -0.87
N VAL A 80 -0.89 6.39 -0.53
CA VAL A 80 0.20 6.73 -1.46
C VAL A 80 1.45 5.96 -1.06
N TRP A 81 2.11 5.33 -2.02
CA TRP A 81 3.37 4.63 -1.75
C TRP A 81 4.55 5.61 -1.78
N TYR A 82 5.48 5.46 -0.84
CA TYR A 82 6.67 6.30 -0.74
C TYR A 82 7.48 6.39 -2.04
N ASN A 83 7.61 5.29 -2.76
CA ASN A 83 8.38 5.22 -4.01
C ASN A 83 7.74 5.96 -5.18
N GLU A 84 6.50 6.40 -5.04
CA GLU A 84 5.84 7.23 -6.05
C GLU A 84 6.16 8.72 -5.81
N LEU A 85 6.49 9.12 -4.57
CA LEU A 85 6.59 10.53 -4.17
C LEU A 85 7.59 11.33 -5.04
N PRO A 86 7.28 12.60 -5.36
CA PRO A 86 8.26 13.52 -5.94
C PRO A 86 9.50 13.66 -5.04
N ALA A 87 10.68 13.86 -5.63
CA ALA A 87 11.94 13.88 -4.89
C ALA A 87 11.99 14.92 -3.77
N ASP A 88 11.38 16.09 -3.97
CA ASP A 88 11.32 17.16 -2.97
C ASP A 88 10.42 16.76 -1.78
N VAL A 89 9.31 16.04 -2.04
CA VAL A 89 8.39 15.50 -1.01
C VAL A 89 9.05 14.34 -0.25
N ALA A 90 9.70 13.43 -0.97
CA ALA A 90 10.39 12.29 -0.38
C ALA A 90 11.50 12.74 0.59
N ALA A 91 12.22 13.84 0.28
CA ALA A 91 13.24 14.38 1.17
C ALA A 91 12.69 14.90 2.50
N GLU A 92 11.49 15.50 2.52
CA GLU A 92 10.83 15.92 3.77
C GLU A 92 10.38 14.71 4.59
N VAL A 93 9.85 13.68 3.92
CA VAL A 93 9.45 12.40 4.55
C VAL A 93 10.65 11.70 5.17
N ASP A 94 11.77 11.59 4.45
CA ASP A 94 13.00 10.98 4.95
C ASP A 94 13.50 11.68 6.21
N ALA A 95 13.52 13.01 6.20
CA ALA A 95 13.92 13.80 7.36
C ALA A 95 12.97 13.58 8.55
N ALA A 96 11.66 13.57 8.31
CA ALA A 96 10.66 13.31 9.36
C ALA A 96 10.78 11.91 9.96
N LEU A 97 11.07 10.88 9.16
CA LEU A 97 11.27 9.51 9.65
C LEU A 97 12.61 9.32 10.38
N GLU A 98 13.69 9.97 9.92
CA GLU A 98 15.02 9.86 10.54
C GLU A 98 15.10 10.63 11.87
N ASP A 99 14.63 11.88 11.88
CA ASP A 99 14.76 12.79 13.02
C ASP A 99 13.51 12.77 13.93
N GLY A 100 12.43 12.10 13.50
CA GLY A 100 11.12 12.07 14.16
C GLY A 100 10.25 13.30 13.88
N ALA A 101 10.81 14.33 13.25
CA ALA A 101 10.10 15.50 12.77
C ALA A 101 10.94 16.24 11.72
N TYR A 102 10.29 16.90 10.78
CA TYR A 102 10.90 17.86 9.87
C TYR A 102 10.37 19.27 10.17
N GLU A 103 11.27 20.25 10.28
CA GLU A 103 10.92 21.64 10.62
C GLU A 103 11.33 22.58 9.47
N THR A 104 10.45 23.50 9.09
CA THR A 104 10.71 24.49 8.05
C THR A 104 10.04 25.83 8.39
N ASP A 105 10.61 26.95 7.92
CA ASP A 105 10.01 28.29 8.10
C ASP A 105 9.02 28.65 6.96
N GLY A 106 8.62 27.65 6.16
CA GLY A 106 7.79 27.83 4.97
C GLY A 106 6.73 26.75 4.80
N GLU A 107 6.15 26.71 3.60
CA GLU A 107 5.19 25.67 3.23
C GLU A 107 5.93 24.34 3.00
N LEU A 108 5.27 23.24 3.39
CA LEU A 108 5.76 21.88 3.16
C LEU A 108 5.45 21.47 1.73
N TYR A 109 6.38 20.80 1.05
CA TYR A 109 6.09 20.17 -0.24
C TYR A 109 5.08 19.04 -0.07
N TYR A 110 5.16 18.29 1.04
CA TYR A 110 4.21 17.22 1.36
C TYR A 110 2.76 17.70 1.36
N ALA A 111 2.47 18.80 2.04
CA ALA A 111 1.12 19.35 2.17
C ALA A 111 0.57 19.94 0.85
N GLN A 112 1.44 20.21 -0.14
CA GLN A 112 1.04 20.66 -1.47
C GLN A 112 0.67 19.49 -2.37
N ALA A 113 1.37 18.36 -2.26
CA ALA A 113 1.19 17.18 -3.11
C ALA A 113 0.13 16.19 -2.58
N ILE A 114 -0.12 16.17 -1.27
CA ILE A 114 -0.94 15.18 -0.58
C ILE A 114 -1.98 15.86 0.31
N ASP A 115 -3.23 15.39 0.25
CA ASP A 115 -4.25 15.77 1.22
C ASP A 115 -3.99 15.06 2.56
N VAL A 116 -3.38 15.79 3.48
CA VAL A 116 -2.89 15.29 4.78
C VAL A 116 -3.98 14.70 5.67
N GLU A 117 -5.24 15.09 5.48
CA GLU A 117 -6.36 14.60 6.28
C GLU A 117 -6.97 13.31 5.70
N ALA A 118 -6.78 13.04 4.41
CA ALA A 118 -7.46 11.96 3.68
C ALA A 118 -6.53 10.84 3.23
N VAL A 119 -5.21 11.08 3.22
CA VAL A 119 -4.22 10.18 2.62
C VAL A 119 -3.24 9.68 3.68
N SER A 120 -3.04 8.36 3.71
CA SER A 120 -1.96 7.72 4.46
C SER A 120 -0.77 7.44 3.54
N LEU A 121 0.44 7.60 4.06
CA LEU A 121 1.68 7.24 3.39
C LEU A 121 2.08 5.82 3.76
N GLU A 122 2.42 4.98 2.78
CA GLU A 122 2.99 3.65 3.01
C GLU A 122 4.51 3.66 2.78
N VAL A 123 5.25 3.23 3.80
CA VAL A 123 6.72 3.09 3.79
C VAL A 123 7.06 1.71 4.33
N ASP A 124 7.73 0.87 3.54
CA ASP A 124 8.16 -0.47 3.96
C ASP A 124 7.06 -1.28 4.69
N ASP A 125 5.87 -1.40 4.05
CA ASP A 125 4.68 -2.09 4.57
C ASP A 125 4.08 -1.48 5.85
N THR A 126 4.46 -0.26 6.22
CA THR A 126 3.95 0.49 7.38
C THR A 126 3.22 1.75 6.93
N TYR A 127 2.03 1.99 7.47
CA TYR A 127 1.23 3.17 7.14
C TYR A 127 1.45 4.30 8.15
N TYR A 128 1.50 5.52 7.63
CA TYR A 128 1.70 6.74 8.41
C TYR A 128 0.63 7.79 8.08
N ALA A 129 0.10 8.42 9.11
CA ALA A 129 -0.66 9.67 9.01
C ALA A 129 0.29 10.86 9.17
N ALA A 130 0.09 11.89 8.37
CA ALA A 130 0.83 13.14 8.49
C ALA A 130 0.23 14.01 9.59
N GLU A 131 1.06 14.46 10.51
CA GLU A 131 0.72 15.52 11.47
C GLU A 131 1.50 16.79 11.14
N ILE A 132 0.80 17.90 10.95
CA ILE A 132 1.40 19.20 10.67
C ILE A 132 0.95 20.19 11.74
N GLU A 133 1.91 20.78 12.44
CA GLU A 133 1.69 21.82 13.43
C GLU A 133 2.37 23.12 13.01
N GLU A 134 1.68 24.25 13.15
CA GLU A 134 2.24 25.59 12.90
C GLU A 134 2.55 26.29 14.23
N GLU A 135 3.84 26.57 14.47
CA GLU A 135 4.36 27.28 15.64
C GLU A 135 4.99 28.63 15.25
N GLY A 136 4.12 29.62 14.98
CA GLY A 136 4.57 30.96 14.63
C GLY A 136 5.01 31.06 13.18
N GLU A 137 6.32 31.14 12.94
CA GLU A 137 6.91 31.14 11.59
C GLU A 137 7.42 29.74 11.19
N THR A 138 7.43 28.79 12.13
CA THR A 138 7.94 27.44 11.90
C THR A 138 6.78 26.46 11.75
N THR A 139 6.83 25.63 10.72
CA THR A 139 5.95 24.50 10.47
C THR A 139 6.69 23.21 10.82
N VAL A 140 6.05 22.36 11.61
CA VAL A 140 6.59 21.07 12.06
C VAL A 140 5.77 19.94 11.43
N PHE A 141 6.44 19.05 10.71
CA PHE A 141 5.88 17.88 10.05
C PHE A 141 6.33 16.61 10.78
N ARG A 142 5.37 15.75 11.13
CA ARG A 142 5.62 14.43 11.72
C ARG A 142 4.81 13.36 11.00
N LEU A 143 5.29 12.13 11.11
CA LEU A 143 4.61 10.94 10.62
C LEU A 143 4.32 10.04 11.80
N GLU A 144 3.04 9.81 12.06
CA GLU A 144 2.58 8.88 13.10
C GLU A 144 2.08 7.59 12.46
N GLU A 145 2.55 6.46 12.98
CA GLU A 145 2.08 5.14 12.54
C GLU A 145 0.55 5.03 12.74
N THR A 146 -0.15 4.58 11.71
CA THR A 146 -1.60 4.49 11.68
C THR A 146 -2.07 3.23 10.96
N ILE A 147 -3.36 2.94 11.04
CA ILE A 147 -4.03 1.95 10.20
C ILE A 147 -5.04 2.71 9.32
N PRO A 148 -4.87 2.73 7.99
CA PRO A 148 -5.82 3.39 7.11
C PRO A 148 -7.19 2.72 7.18
N THR A 149 -8.24 3.51 6.95
CA THR A 149 -9.61 3.01 6.82
C THR A 149 -10.18 3.28 5.44
N LYS A 150 -11.08 2.41 5.00
CA LYS A 150 -11.85 2.58 3.77
C LYS A 150 -13.10 3.40 4.02
N SER A 151 -13.64 3.97 2.94
CA SER A 151 -14.90 4.72 3.01
C SER A 151 -16.13 3.85 3.31
N ALA A 152 -16.01 2.53 3.13
CA ALA A 152 -17.01 1.53 3.47
C ALA A 152 -16.33 0.26 4.00
N PRO A 153 -17.00 -0.54 4.84
CA PRO A 153 -16.47 -1.83 5.28
C PRO A 153 -16.37 -2.82 4.12
N GLU A 154 -15.31 -3.63 4.13
CA GLU A 154 -15.17 -4.70 3.15
C GLU A 154 -16.06 -5.87 3.49
N GLU A 155 -16.64 -6.43 2.44
CA GLU A 155 -17.54 -7.56 2.54
C GLU A 155 -16.75 -8.86 2.38
N LEU A 156 -16.98 -9.81 3.29
CA LEU A 156 -16.54 -11.19 3.12
C LEU A 156 -17.66 -11.96 2.42
N ALA A 157 -17.39 -12.45 1.22
CA ALA A 157 -18.33 -13.21 0.41
C ALA A 157 -18.04 -14.71 0.48
N PHE A 158 -19.10 -15.51 0.42
CA PHE A 158 -18.97 -16.97 0.50
C PHE A 158 -19.45 -17.63 -0.77
N ARG A 159 -18.72 -18.65 -1.20
CA ARG A 159 -19.05 -19.51 -2.33
C ARG A 159 -18.93 -20.97 -1.93
N ASN A 160 -20.01 -21.71 -2.13
CA ASN A 160 -19.98 -23.16 -2.07
C ASN A 160 -19.53 -23.71 -3.43
N ALA A 161 -18.36 -24.35 -3.46
CA ALA A 161 -17.81 -25.00 -4.64
C ALA A 161 -18.08 -26.52 -4.67
N THR A 162 -18.89 -27.03 -3.73
CA THR A 162 -19.34 -28.42 -3.68
C THR A 162 -20.68 -28.60 -4.42
N ASP A 163 -21.06 -29.86 -4.66
CA ASP A 163 -22.34 -30.22 -5.28
C ASP A 163 -23.52 -30.30 -4.26
N ASP A 164 -23.23 -30.19 -2.96
CA ASP A 164 -24.19 -30.33 -1.87
C ASP A 164 -24.40 -29.00 -1.14
N GLU A 165 -25.57 -28.79 -0.53
CA GLU A 165 -25.82 -27.63 0.34
C GLU A 165 -24.95 -27.71 1.61
N LEU A 166 -24.35 -26.57 1.99
CA LEU A 166 -23.52 -26.46 3.18
C LEU A 166 -24.10 -25.45 4.17
N THR A 167 -23.90 -25.73 5.46
CA THR A 167 -24.11 -24.74 6.51
C THR A 167 -22.80 -24.56 7.26
N VAL A 168 -22.33 -23.31 7.34
CA VAL A 168 -21.08 -22.96 7.99
C VAL A 168 -21.28 -21.90 9.06
N SER A 169 -20.60 -22.06 10.17
CA SER A 169 -20.35 -21.01 11.15
C SER A 169 -19.09 -20.26 10.74
N VAL A 170 -19.09 -18.94 10.87
CA VAL A 170 -17.99 -18.06 10.48
C VAL A 170 -17.62 -17.18 11.67
N THR A 171 -16.33 -17.08 11.95
CA THR A 171 -15.79 -16.08 12.88
C THR A 171 -14.62 -15.36 12.21
N VAL A 172 -14.59 -14.04 12.32
CA VAL A 172 -13.48 -13.21 11.80
C VAL A 172 -12.87 -12.39 12.93
N THR A 173 -11.55 -12.46 13.06
CA THR A 173 -10.76 -11.75 14.07
C THR A 173 -9.51 -11.12 13.42
N PRO A 174 -9.02 -9.95 13.88
CA PRO A 174 -7.70 -9.45 13.48
C PRO A 174 -6.62 -10.46 13.86
N ALA A 175 -5.62 -10.66 13.00
CA ALA A 175 -4.52 -11.60 13.26
C ALA A 175 -3.68 -11.22 14.49
N ASP A 176 -3.57 -9.93 14.78
CA ASP A 176 -2.82 -9.38 15.93
C ASP A 176 -3.73 -9.05 17.13
N GLY A 177 -4.98 -9.52 17.13
CA GLY A 177 -5.97 -9.19 18.15
C GLY A 177 -6.89 -10.34 18.52
N ASP A 178 -7.74 -10.11 19.54
CA ASP A 178 -8.74 -11.08 20.01
C ASP A 178 -10.18 -10.55 19.83
N GLU A 179 -10.36 -9.39 19.20
CA GLU A 179 -11.67 -8.80 18.97
C GLU A 179 -12.38 -9.53 17.83
N VAL A 180 -13.60 -10.00 18.09
CA VAL A 180 -14.43 -10.65 17.07
C VAL A 180 -15.18 -9.59 16.28
N LEU A 181 -14.85 -9.48 14.98
CA LEU A 181 -15.44 -8.51 14.05
C LEU A 181 -16.72 -9.04 13.40
N LEU A 182 -16.76 -10.35 13.14
CA LEU A 182 -17.92 -11.06 12.60
C LEU A 182 -18.06 -12.40 13.32
N GLU A 183 -19.29 -12.74 13.71
CA GLU A 183 -19.65 -14.05 14.23
C GLU A 183 -21.03 -14.44 13.68
N GLU A 184 -21.05 -15.38 12.75
CA GLU A 184 -22.28 -15.90 12.13
C GLU A 184 -22.37 -17.40 12.43
N GLU A 185 -23.42 -17.82 13.15
CA GLU A 185 -23.57 -19.22 13.59
C GLU A 185 -24.18 -20.15 12.52
N SER A 186 -24.77 -19.60 11.45
CA SER A 186 -25.41 -20.40 10.41
C SER A 186 -25.53 -19.64 9.08
N VAL A 187 -24.49 -19.74 8.26
CA VAL A 187 -24.50 -19.28 6.87
C VAL A 187 -24.85 -20.46 5.97
N GLU A 188 -26.03 -20.41 5.35
CA GLU A 188 -26.48 -21.41 4.37
C GLU A 188 -25.87 -21.08 2.99
N LEU A 189 -25.24 -22.08 2.37
CA LEU A 189 -24.58 -21.95 1.09
C LEU A 189 -25.10 -22.99 0.10
N ASP A 190 -25.90 -22.52 -0.85
CA ASP A 190 -26.41 -23.33 -1.94
C ASP A 190 -25.28 -23.73 -2.92
N PRO A 191 -25.30 -24.97 -3.46
CA PRO A 191 -24.42 -25.33 -4.55
C PRO A 191 -24.73 -24.50 -5.81
N ASP A 192 -23.75 -24.33 -6.69
CA ASP A 192 -23.87 -23.60 -7.96
C ASP A 192 -24.17 -22.08 -7.85
N VAL A 193 -24.18 -21.49 -6.65
CA VAL A 193 -24.33 -20.04 -6.45
C VAL A 193 -22.95 -19.37 -6.52
N THR A 194 -22.86 -18.29 -7.32
CA THR A 194 -21.63 -17.50 -7.44
C THR A 194 -21.40 -16.62 -6.20
N ALA A 195 -20.16 -16.19 -5.94
CA ALA A 195 -19.87 -15.31 -4.80
C ALA A 195 -20.67 -13.98 -4.86
N TYR A 196 -20.95 -13.47 -6.06
CA TYR A 196 -21.80 -12.29 -6.26
C TYR A 196 -23.28 -12.49 -5.89
N GLU A 197 -23.77 -13.72 -5.94
CA GLU A 197 -25.16 -14.04 -5.63
C GLU A 197 -25.32 -14.67 -4.24
N GLY A 198 -24.20 -15.11 -3.66
CA GLY A 198 -24.12 -15.71 -2.33
C GLY A 198 -24.22 -14.70 -1.18
N PRO A 199 -24.20 -15.21 0.06
CA PRO A 199 -24.20 -14.37 1.24
C PRO A 199 -22.88 -13.60 1.35
N ARG A 200 -23.01 -12.37 1.81
CA ARG A 200 -21.93 -11.40 1.99
C ARG A 200 -22.15 -10.68 3.30
N PHE A 201 -21.07 -10.39 4.01
CA PHE A 201 -21.13 -9.78 5.32
C PHE A 201 -20.11 -8.65 5.41
N PRO A 202 -20.51 -7.41 5.73
CA PRO A 202 -19.56 -6.35 6.02
C PRO A 202 -18.79 -6.71 7.30
N VAL A 203 -17.46 -6.67 7.25
CA VAL A 203 -16.61 -7.06 8.38
C VAL A 203 -15.93 -5.86 9.02
N THR A 204 -15.11 -5.13 8.26
CA THR A 204 -14.34 -3.99 8.76
C THR A 204 -13.91 -3.09 7.59
N ASP A 205 -13.76 -1.81 7.86
CA ASP A 205 -13.16 -0.84 6.95
C ASP A 205 -11.65 -0.65 7.17
N GLU A 206 -11.08 -1.26 8.20
CA GLU A 206 -9.64 -1.17 8.50
C GLU A 206 -8.80 -2.04 7.56
N TYR A 207 -7.59 -1.57 7.28
CA TYR A 207 -6.59 -2.35 6.56
C TYR A 207 -5.91 -3.29 7.54
N GLY A 208 -5.52 -4.48 7.09
CA GLY A 208 -4.85 -5.44 7.93
C GLY A 208 -5.00 -6.88 7.49
N THR A 209 -4.52 -7.78 8.35
CA THR A 209 -4.66 -9.22 8.17
C THR A 209 -5.62 -9.77 9.21
N TYR A 210 -6.52 -10.65 8.76
CA TYR A 210 -7.61 -11.21 9.53
C TYR A 210 -7.59 -12.72 9.43
N ASP A 211 -7.85 -13.38 10.57
CA ASP A 211 -8.10 -14.80 10.64
C ASP A 211 -9.59 -15.06 10.46
N VAL A 212 -9.92 -15.92 9.50
CA VAL A 212 -11.28 -16.39 9.23
C VAL A 212 -11.37 -17.85 9.66
N ALA A 213 -12.09 -18.11 10.74
CA ALA A 213 -12.39 -19.46 11.21
C ALA A 213 -13.75 -19.91 10.66
N LEU A 214 -13.78 -21.12 10.11
CA LEU A 214 -14.98 -21.74 9.55
C LEU A 214 -15.24 -23.06 10.27
N GLU A 215 -16.49 -23.34 10.60
CA GLU A 215 -16.93 -24.64 11.11
C GLU A 215 -18.18 -25.10 10.38
N THR A 216 -18.12 -26.26 9.73
CA THR A 216 -19.29 -26.85 9.07
C THR A 216 -20.17 -27.60 10.09
N ALA A 217 -21.45 -27.77 9.78
CA ALA A 217 -22.38 -28.50 10.65
C ALA A 217 -21.99 -29.97 10.93
N ASP A 218 -21.21 -30.61 10.06
CA ASP A 218 -20.67 -31.96 10.26
C ASP A 218 -19.38 -31.98 11.11
N GLY A 219 -18.89 -30.81 11.53
CA GLY A 219 -17.79 -30.63 12.47
C GLY A 219 -16.40 -30.54 11.83
N ARG A 220 -16.32 -30.27 10.51
CA ARG A 220 -15.06 -29.87 9.87
C ARG A 220 -14.78 -28.41 10.25
N SER A 221 -13.54 -28.11 10.59
CA SER A 221 -13.11 -26.75 10.92
C SER A 221 -11.92 -26.36 10.07
N GLU A 222 -11.94 -25.15 9.51
CA GLU A 222 -10.88 -24.59 8.70
C GLU A 222 -10.50 -23.20 9.23
N SER A 223 -9.26 -22.77 8.97
CA SER A 223 -8.79 -21.43 9.32
C SER A 223 -8.03 -20.85 8.14
N LEU A 224 -8.43 -19.65 7.73
CA LEU A 224 -7.94 -18.97 6.55
C LEU A 224 -7.43 -17.58 6.93
N THR A 225 -6.54 -17.05 6.10
CA THR A 225 -6.07 -15.67 6.22
C THR A 225 -6.73 -14.83 5.14
N TRP A 226 -7.30 -13.69 5.53
CA TRP A 226 -7.85 -12.68 4.64
C TRP A 226 -7.13 -11.35 4.88
N THR A 227 -6.65 -10.72 3.81
CA THR A 227 -5.90 -9.46 3.89
C THR A 227 -6.71 -8.35 3.21
N ILE A 228 -6.87 -7.24 3.92
CA ILE A 228 -7.43 -5.99 3.41
C ILE A 228 -6.28 -5.00 3.28
N GLU A 229 -6.06 -4.53 2.07
CA GLU A 229 -4.97 -3.66 1.65
C GLU A 229 -5.51 -2.65 0.62
N TYR A 230 -4.67 -1.69 0.20
CA TYR A 230 -5.09 -0.64 -0.73
C TYR A 230 -5.60 -1.21 -2.05
N VAL A 231 -4.94 -2.27 -2.51
CA VAL A 231 -5.34 -3.09 -3.66
C VAL A 231 -5.83 -4.45 -3.16
N SER A 232 -6.81 -4.47 -2.26
CA SER A 232 -7.47 -5.73 -1.90
C SER A 232 -8.61 -6.07 -2.83
N PHE A 233 -8.79 -7.36 -2.96
CA PHE A 233 -9.89 -7.99 -3.63
C PHE A 233 -10.97 -8.30 -2.60
N ASP A 234 -12.25 -8.27 -3.01
CA ASP A 234 -13.32 -8.83 -2.18
C ASP A 234 -12.89 -10.25 -1.77
N GLY A 235 -12.91 -10.54 -0.46
CA GLY A 235 -12.51 -11.84 0.06
C GLY A 235 -13.58 -12.85 -0.30
N VAL A 236 -13.29 -13.76 -1.23
CA VAL A 236 -14.20 -14.87 -1.52
C VAL A 236 -13.71 -16.13 -0.82
N VAL A 237 -14.43 -16.55 0.21
CA VAL A 237 -14.21 -17.85 0.83
C VAL A 237 -14.86 -18.91 -0.05
N ALA A 238 -14.04 -19.74 -0.69
CA ALA A 238 -14.47 -20.90 -1.44
C ALA A 238 -14.34 -22.16 -0.57
N LEU A 239 -15.45 -22.88 -0.41
CA LEU A 239 -15.52 -24.16 0.30
C LEU A 239 -15.58 -25.29 -0.72
N GLU A 240 -14.56 -26.15 -0.73
CA GLU A 240 -14.49 -27.38 -1.51
C GLU A 240 -14.76 -28.61 -0.61
N ASP A 241 -14.85 -29.80 -1.21
CA ASP A 241 -15.19 -31.04 -0.50
C ASP A 241 -14.19 -31.35 0.64
N ASP A 242 -12.90 -31.11 0.41
CA ASP A 242 -11.82 -31.49 1.33
C ASP A 242 -11.08 -30.29 1.95
N ASP A 243 -11.26 -29.07 1.42
CA ASP A 243 -10.50 -27.88 1.82
C ASP A 243 -11.34 -26.59 1.72
N ALA A 244 -10.84 -25.50 2.31
CA ALA A 244 -11.35 -24.16 2.09
C ALA A 244 -10.18 -23.21 1.74
N PHE A 245 -10.46 -22.18 0.94
CA PHE A 245 -9.46 -21.16 0.62
C PHE A 245 -10.11 -19.79 0.39
N VAL A 246 -9.35 -18.73 0.64
CA VAL A 246 -9.72 -17.37 0.24
C VAL A 246 -9.20 -17.13 -1.17
N ALA A 247 -10.12 -16.96 -2.12
CA ALA A 247 -9.82 -16.60 -3.49
C ALA A 247 -9.84 -15.07 -3.63
N PRO A 248 -8.80 -14.46 -4.21
CA PRO A 248 -8.87 -13.05 -4.59
C PRO A 248 -9.78 -12.88 -5.81
N GLU A 249 -10.84 -12.07 -5.72
CA GLU A 249 -11.56 -11.58 -6.91
C GLU A 249 -11.04 -10.21 -7.37
N ALA A 250 -10.38 -10.22 -8.53
CA ALA A 250 -9.68 -9.05 -9.03
C ALA A 250 -10.59 -7.89 -9.44
N VAL A 251 -10.65 -6.83 -8.63
CA VAL A 251 -11.15 -5.51 -9.04
C VAL A 251 -10.00 -4.52 -8.89
N MET A 252 -9.48 -4.03 -10.02
CA MET A 252 -8.47 -2.96 -10.03
C MET A 252 -9.01 -1.76 -10.80
N GLU A 253 -9.26 -0.66 -10.10
CA GLU A 253 -9.33 0.67 -10.68
C GLU A 253 -8.50 1.62 -9.81
N VAL A 254 -7.17 1.51 -9.89
CA VAL A 254 -6.28 2.51 -9.28
C VAL A 254 -5.92 3.53 -10.35
N ALA A 255 -6.46 4.74 -10.20
CA ALA A 255 -5.97 5.87 -10.97
C ALA A 255 -4.58 6.26 -10.42
N PRO A 256 -3.56 6.43 -11.28
CA PRO A 256 -2.25 6.90 -10.84
C PRO A 256 -2.35 8.31 -10.22
N CYS A 257 -1.47 8.63 -9.26
CA CYS A 257 -1.31 10.02 -8.83
C CYS A 257 -0.83 10.86 -10.03
N PRO A 258 -1.22 12.16 -10.12
CA PRO A 258 -0.92 13.00 -11.29
C PRO A 258 0.59 13.23 -11.53
N TRP A 259 1.42 12.98 -10.52
CA TRP A 259 2.87 13.11 -10.55
C TRP A 259 3.63 11.79 -10.73
N SER A 260 2.92 10.66 -10.92
CA SER A 260 3.50 9.32 -11.15
C SER A 260 3.78 8.97 -12.62
#